data_AF-A0A7W0WEJ8-F1
#
_entry.id   AF-A0A7W0WEJ8-F1
#
_cell.length_a   1.000
_cell.length_b   1.000
_cell.length_c   1.000
_cell.angle_alpha   90.00
_cell.angle_beta   90.00
_cell.angle_gamma   90.00
#
_symmetry.space_group_name_H-M   'P 1'
#
loop_
_entity.id
_entity.type
_entity.pdbx_description
1 polymer ?
#
loop_
_entity_poly.entity_id
_entity_poly.type
_entity_poly.pdbx_seq_one_letter_code
_entity_poly.pdbx_strand_id
1 'polypeptide(L)'
;MRVVLADYGAGNLRSVCAALERAGASPEISTDAAAVRDAPLTVIAGVGHVESAARGLAPLADALRERVAAGRPLLGICVGMQLLFEESDEGGRGL
;
A
#
# COMPACT_ATOMS: atom_id res chain seq x y z
N MET A 1 -4.62 3.50 16.51
CA MET A 1 -3.70 2.44 16.03
C MET A 1 -2.83 3.02 14.92
N ARG A 2 -1.51 2.77 14.91
CA ARG A 2 -0.61 3.22 13.83
C ARG A 2 -0.93 2.51 12.51
N VAL A 3 -1.02 3.26 11.42
CA VAL A 3 -1.27 2.74 10.06
C VAL A 3 -0.25 3.35 9.11
N VAL A 4 0.45 2.55 8.32
CA VAL A 4 1.39 3.04 7.32
C VAL A 4 0.75 3.00 5.95
N LEU A 5 0.72 4.14 5.26
CA LEU A 5 0.42 4.20 3.83
C LEU A 5 1.74 4.10 3.07
N ALA A 6 1.90 3.05 2.27
CA ALA A 6 3.09 2.86 1.44
C ALA A 6 3.08 3.89 0.30
N ASP A 7 4.00 4.86 0.37
CA ASP A 7 4.13 5.91 -0.63
C ASP A 7 4.96 5.43 -1.81
N TYR A 8 4.36 5.50 -2.99
CA TYR A 8 5.02 5.19 -4.25
C TYR A 8 4.96 6.36 -5.25
N GLY A 9 4.62 7.57 -4.76
CA GLY A 9 4.58 8.79 -5.53
C GLY A 9 3.25 9.05 -6.27
N ALA A 10 2.21 8.26 -6.01
CA ALA A 10 0.88 8.42 -6.61
C ALA A 10 -0.23 8.04 -5.63
N GLY A 11 -1.47 8.42 -5.97
CA GLY A 11 -2.65 8.11 -5.16
C GLY A 11 -3.26 9.30 -4.42
N ASN A 12 -4.38 9.03 -3.75
CA ASN A 12 -5.11 9.98 -2.92
C ASN A 12 -4.75 9.87 -1.43
N LEU A 13 -3.45 9.66 -1.14
CA LEU A 13 -2.96 9.29 0.21
C LEU A 13 -3.44 10.24 1.30
N ARG A 14 -3.46 11.56 1.05
CA ARG A 14 -3.97 12.55 2.02
C ARG A 14 -5.45 12.32 2.38
N SER A 15 -6.28 11.99 1.40
CA SER A 15 -7.70 11.68 1.63
C SER A 15 -7.87 10.39 2.42
N VAL A 16 -7.03 9.38 2.15
CA VAL A 16 -7.03 8.12 2.91
C VAL A 16 -6.54 8.34 4.35
N CYS A 17 -5.50 9.14 4.56
CA CYS A 17 -5.06 9.55 5.90
C CYS A 17 -6.22 10.22 6.67
N ALA A 18 -6.87 11.22 6.09
CA ALA A 18 -8.00 11.89 6.73
C ALA A 18 -9.16 10.93 7.05
N ALA A 19 -9.42 9.94 6.17
CA ALA A 19 -10.42 8.92 6.43
C ALA A 19 -10.04 7.99 7.60
N LEU A 20 -8.77 7.58 7.67
CA LEU A 20 -8.23 6.74 8.74
C LEU A 20 -8.18 7.49 10.08
N GLU A 21 -7.79 8.77 10.10
CA GLU A 21 -7.84 9.63 11.29
C GLU A 21 -9.26 9.73 11.85
N ARG A 22 -10.24 10.00 10.97
CA ARG A 22 -11.66 10.01 11.34
C ARG A 22 -12.16 8.67 11.88
N ALA A 23 -11.55 7.57 11.47
CA ALA A 23 -11.83 6.23 11.99
C ALA A 23 -11.07 5.90 13.29
N GLY A 24 -10.30 6.84 13.85
CA GLY A 24 -9.55 6.66 15.11
C GLY A 24 -8.15 6.05 14.94
N ALA A 25 -7.62 6.00 13.72
CA ALA A 25 -6.26 5.57 13.46
C ALA A 25 -5.27 6.74 13.51
N SER A 26 -3.97 6.40 13.49
CA SER A 26 -2.86 7.35 13.43
C SER A 26 -2.05 7.02 12.16
N PRO A 27 -2.47 7.52 10.99
CA PRO A 27 -1.83 7.20 9.73
C PRO A 27 -0.53 7.97 9.55
N GLU A 28 0.44 7.36 8.87
CA GLU A 28 1.63 8.02 8.37
C GLU A 28 1.90 7.57 6.94
N ILE A 29 2.40 8.48 6.11
CA ILE A 29 2.82 8.19 4.75
C ILE A 29 4.32 7.91 4.81
N SER A 30 4.78 6.79 4.23
CA SER A 30 6.17 6.39 4.34
C SER A 30 6.70 5.70 3.09
N THR A 31 7.94 6.03 2.74
CA THR A 31 8.79 5.32 1.77
C THR A 31 9.84 4.42 2.47
N ASP A 32 9.77 4.30 3.80
CA ASP A 32 10.67 3.44 4.57
C ASP A 32 10.14 2.00 4.63
N ALA A 33 10.94 1.07 4.09
CA ALA A 33 10.66 -0.35 4.09
C ALA A 33 10.45 -0.91 5.51
N ALA A 34 11.18 -0.41 6.51
CA ALA A 34 11.01 -0.86 7.89
C ALA A 34 9.65 -0.45 8.45
N ALA A 35 9.23 0.81 8.26
CA ALA A 35 7.89 1.26 8.64
C ALA A 35 6.79 0.42 7.96
N VAL A 36 6.89 0.17 6.65
CA VAL A 36 5.94 -0.62 5.86
C VAL A 36 5.84 -2.07 6.35
N ARG A 37 6.97 -2.70 6.64
CA ARG A 37 7.02 -4.06 7.19
C ARG A 37 6.43 -4.09 8.60
N ASP A 38 6.81 -3.12 9.44
CA ASP A 38 6.64 -3.18 10.90
C ASP A 38 5.40 -2.49 11.48
N ALA A 39 4.56 -1.88 10.65
CA ALA A 39 3.29 -1.30 11.11
C ALA A 39 2.29 -2.36 11.64
N PRO A 40 1.33 -1.98 12.51
CA PRO A 40 0.17 -2.81 12.82
C PRO A 40 -0.72 -3.08 11.59
N LEU A 41 -0.90 -2.07 10.73
CA LEU A 41 -1.58 -2.15 9.44
C LEU A 41 -0.78 -1.36 8.40
N THR A 42 -0.62 -1.94 7.21
CA THR A 42 -0.11 -1.24 6.04
C THR A 42 -1.23 -1.11 5.01
N VAL A 43 -1.30 0.04 4.35
CA VAL A 43 -2.28 0.36 3.31
C VAL A 43 -1.54 0.69 2.02
N ILE A 44 -1.97 0.08 0.93
CA ILE A 44 -1.61 0.51 -0.42
C ILE A 44 -2.86 1.17 -1.00
N ALA A 45 -2.77 2.48 -1.24
CA ALA A 45 -3.85 3.24 -1.84
C ALA A 45 -3.37 3.87 -3.14
N GLY A 46 -4.19 3.81 -4.17
CA GLY A 46 -3.74 4.19 -5.50
C GLY A 46 -4.86 4.59 -6.44
N VAL A 47 -4.49 5.44 -7.39
CA VAL A 47 -5.25 5.74 -8.60
C VAL A 47 -4.31 5.54 -9.79
N GLY A 48 -4.87 5.22 -10.96
CA GLY A 48 -4.08 5.03 -12.19
C GLY A 48 -3.93 3.56 -12.58
N HIS A 49 -2.81 3.21 -13.21
CA HIS A 49 -2.62 1.92 -13.85
C HIS A 49 -1.73 0.98 -13.03
N VAL A 50 -2.07 -0.31 -12.96
CA VAL A 50 -1.39 -1.30 -12.12
C VAL A 50 0.12 -1.34 -12.36
N GLU A 51 0.56 -1.36 -13.63
CA GLU A 51 1.99 -1.42 -13.95
C GLU A 51 2.78 -0.22 -13.42
N SER A 52 2.20 0.99 -13.52
CA SER A 52 2.83 2.21 -13.00
C SER A 52 2.94 2.19 -11.47
N ALA A 53 1.91 1.69 -10.79
CA ALA A 53 1.89 1.58 -9.35
C ALA A 53 2.86 0.49 -8.84
N ALA A 54 2.91 -0.66 -9.52
CA ALA A 54 3.86 -1.74 -9.22
C ALA A 54 5.31 -1.25 -9.34
N ARG A 55 5.62 -0.49 -10.39
CA ARG A 55 6.95 0.10 -10.60
C ARG A 55 7.32 1.09 -9.50
N GLY A 56 6.40 1.95 -9.09
CA GLY A 56 6.62 2.89 -7.98
C GLY A 56 6.82 2.18 -6.64
N LEU A 57 6.11 1.07 -6.42
CA LEU A 57 6.18 0.26 -5.19
C LEU A 57 7.36 -0.71 -5.16
N ALA A 58 8.09 -0.89 -6.27
CA ALA A 58 9.22 -1.82 -6.34
C ALA A 58 10.23 -1.68 -5.18
N PRO A 59 10.59 -0.47 -4.68
CA PRO A 59 11.48 -0.32 -3.52
C PRO A 59 10.90 -0.85 -2.20
N LEU A 60 9.58 -1.01 -2.11
CA LEU A 60 8.85 -1.47 -0.92
C LEU A 60 8.31 -2.90 -1.09
N ALA A 61 8.46 -3.50 -2.27
CA ALA A 61 7.84 -4.78 -2.62
C ALA A 61 8.25 -5.91 -1.66
N ASP A 62 9.54 -5.99 -1.32
CA ASP A 62 10.02 -7.04 -0.41
C ASP A 62 9.45 -6.86 1.00
N ALA A 63 9.39 -5.63 1.52
CA ALA A 63 8.78 -5.34 2.81
C ALA A 63 7.27 -5.71 2.84
N LEU A 64 6.55 -5.48 1.75
CA LEU A 64 5.15 -5.87 1.60
C LEU A 64 4.98 -7.39 1.56
N ARG A 65 5.83 -8.10 0.82
CA ARG A 65 5.80 -9.57 0.75
C ARG A 65 6.16 -10.21 2.08
N GLU A 66 7.22 -9.73 2.74
CA GLU A 66 7.62 -10.18 4.08
C GLU A 66 6.48 -10.00 5.10
N ARG A 67 5.79 -8.85 5.03
CA ARG A 67 4.64 -8.56 5.89
C ARG A 67 3.52 -9.57 5.71
N VAL A 68 3.13 -9.85 4.46
CA VAL A 68 2.08 -10.82 4.14
C VAL A 68 2.49 -12.22 4.58
N ALA A 69 3.73 -12.63 4.31
CA ALA A 69 4.28 -13.91 4.74
C ALA A 69 4.26 -14.10 6.26
N ALA A 70 4.47 -13.01 7.01
CA ALA A 70 4.37 -12.98 8.48
C ALA A 70 2.92 -12.91 9.02
N GLY A 71 1.90 -12.99 8.16
CA GLY A 71 0.49 -12.93 8.55
C GLY A 71 0.03 -11.55 9.04
N ARG A 72 0.76 -10.50 8.70
CA ARG A 72 0.48 -9.14 9.18
C ARG A 72 -0.51 -8.43 8.24
N PRO A 73 -1.53 -7.73 8.76
CA PRO A 73 -2.59 -7.16 7.92
C PRO A 73 -2.10 -6.16 6.86
N LEU A 74 -2.55 -6.34 5.62
CA LEU A 74 -2.34 -5.44 4.49
C LEU A 74 -3.70 -5.10 3.86
N LEU A 75 -3.94 -3.82 3.59
CA LEU A 75 -5.17 -3.36 2.93
C LEU A 75 -4.83 -2.70 1.60
N GLY A 76 -5.35 -3.24 0.51
CA GLY A 76 -5.30 -2.61 -0.82
C GLY A 76 -6.58 -1.83 -1.12
N ILE A 77 -6.47 -0.60 -1.62
CA ILE A 77 -7.61 0.24 -2.03
C ILE A 77 -7.51 0.55 -3.53
N CYS A 78 -8.55 0.18 -4.29
CA CYS A 78 -8.63 0.35 -5.75
C CYS A 78 -7.42 -0.30 -6.44
N VAL A 79 -6.54 0.46 -7.08
CA VAL A 79 -5.30 -0.06 -7.69
C VAL A 79 -4.44 -0.79 -6.65
N GLY A 80 -4.45 -0.34 -5.40
CA GLY A 80 -3.76 -1.02 -4.30
C GLY A 80 -4.27 -2.45 -4.05
N MET A 81 -5.54 -2.73 -4.35
CA MET A 81 -6.08 -4.10 -4.30
C MET A 81 -5.64 -4.91 -5.52
N GLN A 82 -5.68 -4.32 -6.72
CA GLN A 82 -5.23 -5.00 -7.94
C GLN A 82 -3.77 -5.43 -7.85
N LEU A 83 -2.92 -4.62 -7.21
CA LEU A 83 -1.50 -4.92 -6.96
C LEU A 83 -1.26 -6.17 -6.10
N LEU A 84 -2.28 -6.70 -5.41
CA LEU A 84 -2.19 -7.92 -4.61
C LEU A 84 -2.37 -9.20 -5.45
N PHE A 85 -2.65 -9.06 -6.74
CA PHE A 85 -2.79 -10.16 -7.70
C PHE A 85 -1.61 -10.16 -8.67
N GLU A 86 -1.38 -11.30 -9.34
CA GLU A 86 -0.29 -11.44 -10.30
C GLU A 86 -0.49 -10.58 -11.56
N GLU A 87 -1.73 -10.49 -12.04
CA GLU A 87 -2.12 -9.80 -13.28
C GLU A 87 -3.45 -9.07 -13.13
N SER A 88 -3.71 -8.08 -13.98
CA SER A 88 -4.95 -7.30 -14.03
C SER A 88 -5.59 -7.37 -15.41
N ASP A 89 -6.92 -7.57 -15.48
CA ASP A 89 -7.71 -7.51 -16.72
C ASP A 89 -7.70 -6.10 -17.36
N GLU A 90 -7.39 -5.07 -16.56
CA GLU A 90 -7.18 -3.71 -17.04
C GLU A 90 -5.76 -3.48 -17.61
N GLY A 91 -4.93 -4.53 -17.61
CA GLY A 91 -3.53 -4.53 -18.04
C GLY A 91 -2.54 -4.31 -16.89
N GLY A 92 -1.35 -4.88 -17.04
CA GLY A 92 -0.24 -4.78 -16.09
C GLY A 92 -0.10 -5.98 -15.15
N ARG A 93 1.02 -6.03 -14.41
CA ARG A 93 1.33 -7.03 -13.38
C ARG A 93 1.42 -6.39 -12.00
N GLY A 94 0.92 -7.08 -10.99
CA GLY A 94 1.01 -6.66 -9.60
C GLY A 94 2.36 -6.96 -8.95
N LEU A 95 2.37 -7.02 -7.61
CA LEU A 95 3.57 -7.26 -6.79
C LEU A 95 3.86 -8.76 -6.61
#